data_AF-A0A9E3EYS0-F1
#
_entry.id   AF-A0A9E3EYS0-F1
#
_cell.length_a   1.000
_cell.length_b   1.000
_cell.length_c   1.000
_cell.angle_alpha   90.00
_cell.angle_beta   90.00
_cell.angle_gamma   90.00
#
_symmetry.space_group_name_H-M   'P 1'
#
loop_
_entity.id
_entity.type
_entity.pdbx_description
1 polymer ?
#
loop_
_entity_poly.entity_id
_entity_poly.type
_entity_poly.pdbx_seq_one_letter_code
_entity_poly.pdbx_strand_id
1 'polypeptide(L)'
;MHKTVVINAVGLTPGLLGAATPKLRAFASAGKSASINTVLPAVTCSVQATYLTGRYPNEHGIVGNGWYFRDECEIKFWRQSNALIQRPKVWEAARMLDPTCTCANLFWWFNMYSSVDYAATPRPMYPADGRKLPDIYTTPADLRFELQKEFGQFPLFNFWGPNTSIAVSEWIAGAARRIEQRYNPTLTLIYLPHLDYCLQR
;
A
#
# COMPACT_ATOMS: atom_id res chain seq x y z
N MET A 1 18.50 12.29 -5.71
CA MET A 1 18.44 11.12 -4.79
C MET A 1 18.66 9.79 -5.52
N HIS A 2 18.94 8.67 -4.83
CA HIS A 2 18.96 7.34 -5.45
C HIS A 2 17.55 6.79 -5.65
N LYS A 3 17.29 6.24 -6.84
CA LYS A 3 16.02 5.59 -7.15
C LYS A 3 15.80 4.40 -6.20
N THR A 4 14.62 4.34 -5.58
CA THR A 4 14.31 3.38 -4.53
C THR A 4 12.94 2.74 -4.75
N VAL A 5 12.87 1.41 -4.61
CA VAL A 5 11.61 0.66 -4.64
C VAL A 5 11.44 -0.05 -3.30
N VAL A 6 10.31 0.16 -2.64
CA VAL A 6 9.96 -0.47 -1.37
C VAL A 6 8.75 -1.38 -1.59
N ILE A 7 8.93 -2.68 -1.32
CA ILE A 7 7.88 -3.68 -1.46
C ILE A 7 7.45 -4.13 -0.05
N ASN A 8 6.21 -3.83 0.30
CA ASN A 8 5.54 -4.37 1.47
C ASN A 8 4.79 -5.64 1.07
N ALA A 9 5.45 -6.79 1.22
CA ALA A 9 4.84 -8.11 1.11
C ALA A 9 4.35 -8.54 2.50
N VAL A 10 3.11 -8.19 2.83
CA VAL A 10 2.54 -8.46 4.17
C VAL A 10 2.46 -9.97 4.42
N GLY A 11 2.77 -10.40 5.64
CA GLY A 11 2.83 -11.82 5.99
C GLY A 11 4.12 -12.53 5.52
N LEU A 12 4.98 -11.90 4.72
CA LEU A 12 6.27 -12.50 4.38
C LEU A 12 7.19 -12.50 5.60
N THR A 13 7.56 -13.69 6.08
CA THR A 13 8.51 -13.88 7.20
C THR A 13 9.77 -14.59 6.71
N PRO A 14 10.91 -14.49 7.43
CA PRO A 14 12.13 -15.21 7.08
C PRO A 14 11.92 -16.72 6.94
N GLY A 15 11.00 -17.32 7.71
CA GLY A 15 10.67 -18.75 7.62
C GLY A 15 10.06 -19.18 6.29
N LEU A 16 9.50 -18.24 5.52
CA LEU A 16 8.97 -18.50 4.18
C LEU A 16 10.04 -18.46 3.09
N LEU A 17 11.28 -18.04 3.40
CA LEU A 17 12.39 -17.93 2.45
C LEU A 17 13.08 -19.29 2.25
N GLY A 18 12.36 -20.23 1.64
CA GLY A 18 12.78 -21.62 1.44
C GLY A 18 13.07 -22.01 -0.01
N ALA A 19 13.11 -23.33 -0.26
CA ALA A 19 13.30 -23.90 -1.59
C ALA A 19 12.18 -23.52 -2.58
N ALA A 20 10.96 -23.27 -2.08
CA ALA A 20 9.82 -22.83 -2.89
C ALA A 20 9.89 -21.35 -3.30
N THR A 21 10.79 -20.55 -2.71
CA THR A 21 10.96 -19.12 -3.00
C THR A 21 12.40 -18.80 -3.40
N PRO A 22 12.97 -19.45 -4.43
CA PRO A 22 14.39 -19.38 -4.73
C PRO A 22 14.85 -17.95 -5.09
N LYS A 23 13.98 -17.16 -5.76
CA LYS A 23 14.27 -15.76 -6.11
C LYS A 23 14.34 -14.85 -4.88
N LEU A 24 13.40 -14.99 -3.95
CA LEU A 24 13.39 -14.20 -2.71
C LEU A 24 14.55 -14.60 -1.80
N ARG A 25 14.87 -15.90 -1.73
CA ARG A 25 16.03 -16.40 -1.01
C ARG A 25 17.33 -15.82 -1.58
N ALA A 26 17.50 -15.86 -2.90
CA ALA A 26 18.67 -15.27 -3.55
C ALA A 26 18.79 -13.76 -3.30
N PHE A 27 17.67 -13.03 -3.39
CA PHE A 27 17.61 -11.59 -3.09
C PHE A 27 18.03 -11.29 -1.65
N ALA A 28 17.49 -12.03 -0.67
CA ALA A 28 17.83 -11.87 0.74
C ALA A 28 19.32 -12.19 1.01
N SER A 29 19.87 -13.24 0.38
CA SER A 29 21.28 -13.63 0.52
C SER A 29 22.26 -12.63 -0.12
N ALA A 30 21.87 -11.98 -1.22
CA ALA A 30 22.69 -10.97 -1.89
C ALA A 30 22.63 -9.59 -1.18
N GLY A 31 21.57 -9.36 -0.39
CA GLY A 31 21.32 -8.11 0.32
C GLY A 31 21.65 -8.17 1.80
N LYS A 32 21.00 -7.29 2.57
CA LYS A 32 21.02 -7.30 4.03
C LYS A 32 19.63 -7.68 4.54
N SER A 33 19.61 -8.49 5.59
CA SER A 33 18.40 -8.83 6.34
C SER A 33 18.50 -8.26 7.74
N ALA A 34 17.40 -7.71 8.23
CA ALA A 34 17.29 -7.17 9.58
C ALA A 34 15.89 -7.41 10.12
N SER A 35 15.79 -7.62 11.43
CA SER A 35 14.52 -7.67 12.14
C SER A 35 14.10 -6.25 12.54
N ILE A 36 12.81 -5.94 12.38
CA ILE A 36 12.24 -4.67 12.79
C ILE A 36 11.30 -4.93 13.96
N ASN A 37 11.51 -4.21 15.06
CA ASN A 37 10.56 -4.19 16.17
C ASN A 37 9.33 -3.39 15.76
N THR A 38 8.17 -4.06 15.76
CA THR A 38 6.91 -3.44 15.34
C THR A 38 6.31 -2.56 16.44
N VAL A 39 5.35 -1.72 16.06
CA VAL A 39 4.53 -0.91 16.97
C VAL A 39 3.40 -1.74 17.57
N LEU A 40 2.81 -1.25 18.67
CA LEU A 40 1.60 -1.83 19.26
C LEU A 40 0.44 -0.80 19.20
N PRO A 41 -0.74 -1.16 18.63
CA PRO A 41 -1.07 -2.43 18.00
C PRO A 41 -0.42 -2.61 16.62
N ALA A 42 0.06 -3.82 16.32
CA ALA A 42 0.76 -4.17 15.09
C ALA A 42 -0.19 -4.51 13.93
N VAL A 43 -1.19 -3.66 13.68
CA VAL A 43 -2.16 -3.84 12.59
C VAL A 43 -1.79 -3.00 11.37
N THR A 44 -2.32 -3.36 10.19
CA THR A 44 -1.94 -2.79 8.89
C THR A 44 -1.85 -1.27 8.88
N CYS A 45 -2.89 -0.56 9.35
CA CYS A 45 -2.93 0.89 9.28
C CYS A 45 -1.89 1.58 10.17
N SER A 46 -1.73 1.14 11.43
CA SER A 46 -0.75 1.73 12.35
C SER A 46 0.67 1.44 11.89
N VAL A 47 0.97 0.20 11.51
CA VAL A 47 2.30 -0.21 11.02
C VAL A 47 2.69 0.52 9.75
N GLN A 48 1.79 0.61 8.76
CA GLN A 48 2.09 1.33 7.53
C GLN A 48 2.28 2.82 7.78
N ALA A 49 1.43 3.46 8.60
CA ALA A 49 1.62 4.88 8.94
C ALA A 49 2.95 5.13 9.67
N THR A 50 3.39 4.22 10.54
CA THR A 50 4.72 4.26 11.15
C THR A 50 5.82 4.19 10.10
N TYR A 51 5.79 3.23 9.17
CA TYR A 51 6.80 3.15 8.10
C TYR A 51 6.79 4.38 7.17
N LEU A 52 5.62 4.92 6.87
CA LEU A 52 5.48 6.07 6.00
C LEU A 52 5.94 7.38 6.66
N THR A 53 6.05 7.45 7.99
CA THR A 53 6.40 8.70 8.70
C THR A 53 7.69 8.62 9.52
N GLY A 54 8.15 7.41 9.84
CA GLY A 54 9.22 7.18 10.81
C GLY A 54 8.85 7.57 12.24
N ARG A 55 7.55 7.70 12.55
CA ARG A 55 7.02 8.14 13.84
C ARG A 55 6.15 7.06 14.47
N TYR A 56 5.93 7.14 15.78
CA TYR A 56 5.05 6.20 16.50
C TYR A 56 3.56 6.62 16.43
N PRO A 57 2.61 5.70 16.74
CA PRO A 57 1.17 5.99 16.69
C PRO A 57 0.70 7.20 17.50
N ASN A 58 1.34 7.48 18.64
CA ASN A 58 1.08 8.66 19.46
C ASN A 58 1.50 9.99 18.78
N GLU A 59 2.32 9.93 17.73
CA GLU A 59 2.76 11.10 16.97
C GLU A 59 2.01 11.26 15.64
N HIS A 60 1.80 10.17 14.88
CA HIS A 60 1.13 10.22 13.57
C HIS A 60 -0.39 10.04 13.61
N GLY A 61 -0.95 9.69 14.78
CA GLY A 61 -2.39 9.66 15.04
C GLY A 61 -3.13 8.42 14.52
N ILE A 62 -2.45 7.49 13.84
CA ILE A 62 -3.06 6.25 13.34
C ILE A 62 -2.84 5.12 14.33
N VAL A 63 -3.85 4.83 15.13
CA VAL A 63 -3.76 3.88 16.25
C VAL A 63 -4.34 2.50 15.95
N GLY A 64 -4.91 2.27 14.78
CA GLY A 64 -5.50 0.98 14.40
C GLY A 64 -6.13 0.99 13.01
N ASN A 65 -6.77 -0.11 12.63
CA ASN A 65 -7.48 -0.23 11.34
C ASN A 65 -8.85 0.48 11.34
N GLY A 66 -9.35 0.86 12.52
CA GLY A 66 -10.57 1.61 12.68
C GLY A 66 -10.71 2.12 14.10
N TRP A 67 -11.53 3.15 14.28
CA TRP A 67 -11.83 3.75 15.57
C TRP A 67 -13.16 4.51 15.51
N TYR A 68 -13.64 4.94 16.67
CA TYR A 68 -14.88 5.68 16.83
C TYR A 68 -14.67 7.17 16.53
N PHE A 69 -15.43 7.70 15.56
CA PHE A 69 -15.48 9.10 15.19
C PHE A 69 -16.56 9.80 16.02
N ARG A 70 -16.15 10.50 17.06
CA ARG A 70 -17.06 11.10 18.05
C ARG A 70 -18.03 12.11 17.44
N ASP A 71 -17.56 12.91 16.50
CA ASP A 71 -18.36 13.94 15.82
C ASP A 71 -19.51 13.34 14.99
N GLU A 72 -19.41 12.07 14.63
CA GLU A 72 -20.38 11.36 13.79
C GLU A 72 -21.08 10.22 14.55
N CYS A 73 -20.66 9.93 15.79
CA CYS A 73 -21.10 8.77 16.56
C CYS A 73 -20.97 7.42 15.83
N GLU A 74 -19.96 7.27 14.97
CA GLU A 74 -19.80 6.09 14.11
C GLU A 74 -18.44 5.41 14.30
N ILE A 75 -18.41 4.08 14.25
CA ILE A 75 -17.17 3.31 14.09
C ILE A 75 -16.86 3.22 12.61
N LYS A 76 -15.66 3.65 12.21
CA LYS A 76 -15.24 3.55 10.81
C LYS A 76 -13.92 2.81 10.71
N PHE A 77 -13.89 1.84 9.79
CA PHE A 77 -12.71 1.07 9.47
C PHE A 77 -12.12 1.51 8.13
N TRP A 78 -10.84 1.21 7.94
CA TRP A 78 -10.19 1.23 6.62
C TRP A 78 -10.32 2.60 5.95
N ARG A 79 -10.10 3.67 6.73
CA ARG A 79 -10.12 5.04 6.19
C ARG A 79 -8.91 5.26 5.31
N GLN A 80 -9.11 5.91 4.17
CA GLN A 80 -8.09 6.06 3.14
C GLN A 80 -7.56 7.49 2.96
N SER A 81 -8.19 8.49 3.60
CA SER A 81 -7.76 9.89 3.49
C SER A 81 -6.36 10.06 4.08
N ASN A 82 -5.41 10.56 3.27
CA ASN A 82 -4.05 10.82 3.73
C ASN A 82 -3.99 11.89 4.83
N ALA A 83 -4.96 12.80 4.88
CA ALA A 83 -5.06 13.87 5.89
C ALA A 83 -5.24 13.34 7.33
N LEU A 84 -5.57 12.06 7.51
CA LEU A 84 -5.63 11.44 8.83
C LEU A 84 -4.24 11.19 9.43
N ILE A 85 -3.18 11.13 8.62
CA ILE A 85 -1.80 11.02 9.11
C ILE A 85 -1.31 12.42 9.50
N GLN A 86 -1.01 12.59 10.78
CA GLN A 86 -0.70 13.91 11.39
C GLN A 86 0.79 14.29 11.33
N ARG A 87 1.60 13.54 10.57
CA ARG A 87 3.04 13.77 10.43
C ARG A 87 3.45 13.75 8.97
N PRO A 88 4.53 14.46 8.59
CA PRO A 88 5.06 14.39 7.24
C PRO A 88 5.39 12.95 6.86
N LYS A 89 5.08 12.59 5.62
CA LYS A 89 5.41 11.27 5.08
C LYS A 89 6.79 11.30 4.42
N VAL A 90 7.41 10.14 4.24
CA VAL A 90 8.77 9.99 3.70
C VAL A 90 8.97 10.69 2.36
N TRP A 91 7.96 10.70 1.48
CA TRP A 91 8.06 11.37 0.19
C TRP A 91 8.01 12.90 0.28
N GLU A 92 7.34 13.46 1.30
CA GLU A 92 7.33 14.90 1.54
C GLU A 92 8.69 15.35 2.06
N ALA A 93 9.26 14.58 3.00
CA ALA A 93 10.63 14.81 3.48
C ALA A 93 11.66 14.64 2.34
N ALA A 94 11.50 13.64 1.48
CA ALA A 94 12.33 13.46 0.29
C ALA A 94 12.26 14.68 -0.63
N ARG A 95 11.05 15.18 -0.92
CA ARG A 95 10.85 16.37 -1.77
C ARG A 95 11.46 17.65 -1.17
N MET A 96 11.55 17.75 0.16
CA MET A 96 12.27 18.86 0.81
C MET A 96 13.78 18.81 0.57
N LEU A 97 14.36 17.60 0.43
CA LEU A 97 15.78 17.41 0.15
C LEU A 97 16.11 17.56 -1.35
N ASP A 98 15.19 17.14 -2.21
CA ASP A 98 15.32 17.19 -3.67
C ASP A 98 13.94 17.51 -4.27
N PRO A 99 13.69 18.76 -4.69
CA PRO A 99 12.40 19.16 -5.25
C PRO A 99 11.99 18.40 -6.51
N THR A 100 12.93 17.71 -7.17
CA THR A 100 12.65 16.89 -8.37
C THR A 100 12.20 15.46 -8.02
N CYS A 101 12.23 15.09 -6.74
CA CYS A 101 11.84 13.76 -6.28
C CYS A 101 10.36 13.49 -6.53
N THR A 102 10.10 12.44 -7.31
CA THR A 102 8.76 11.92 -7.58
C THR A 102 8.49 10.64 -6.80
N CYS A 103 7.24 10.46 -6.35
CA CYS A 103 6.81 9.30 -5.59
C CYS A 103 5.59 8.62 -6.22
N ALA A 104 5.63 7.29 -6.31
CA ALA A 104 4.49 6.44 -6.58
C ALA A 104 4.08 5.67 -5.32
N ASN A 105 2.83 5.79 -4.88
CA ASN A 105 2.24 4.95 -3.84
C ASN A 105 1.20 4.01 -4.45
N LEU A 106 1.53 2.71 -4.47
CA LEU A 106 0.73 1.66 -5.06
C LEU A 106 0.22 0.74 -3.95
N PHE A 107 -1.02 0.96 -3.58
CA PHE A 107 -1.81 0.16 -2.64
C PHE A 107 -1.37 0.18 -1.18
N TRP A 108 -0.38 0.99 -0.79
CA TRP A 108 -0.22 1.30 0.64
C TRP A 108 -1.44 2.09 1.13
N TRP A 109 -1.70 2.01 2.42
CA TRP A 109 -2.86 2.61 3.06
C TRP A 109 -2.72 4.12 3.21
N PHE A 110 -3.84 4.82 3.42
CA PHE A 110 -3.92 6.28 3.50
C PHE A 110 -3.43 6.98 2.23
N ASN A 111 -3.73 6.41 1.06
CA ASN A 111 -3.22 6.90 -0.22
C ASN A 111 -4.15 7.91 -0.91
N MET A 112 -5.45 7.91 -0.59
CA MET A 112 -6.39 8.85 -1.21
C MET A 112 -6.02 10.28 -0.82
N TYR A 113 -5.91 11.15 -1.82
CA TYR A 113 -5.53 12.57 -1.65
C TYR A 113 -4.17 12.76 -0.97
N SER A 114 -3.25 11.80 -1.13
CA SER A 114 -1.86 11.99 -0.72
C SER A 114 -1.12 12.92 -1.69
N SER A 115 0.02 13.45 -1.26
CA SER A 115 0.86 14.39 -2.02
C SER A 115 1.85 13.71 -2.98
N VAL A 116 1.68 12.40 -3.21
CA VAL A 116 2.47 11.62 -4.18
C VAL A 116 2.10 12.00 -5.61
N ASP A 117 3.03 11.79 -6.52
CA ASP A 117 2.86 12.12 -7.94
C ASP A 117 1.98 11.06 -8.64
N TYR A 118 2.10 9.80 -8.21
CA TYR A 118 1.34 8.68 -8.76
C TYR A 118 0.71 7.84 -7.65
N ALA A 119 -0.62 7.72 -7.64
CA ALA A 119 -1.35 6.94 -6.66
C ALA A 119 -2.21 5.86 -7.33
N ALA A 120 -2.29 4.69 -6.71
CA ALA A 120 -3.31 3.69 -6.98
C ALA A 120 -3.72 3.02 -5.66
N THR A 121 -5.02 2.92 -5.37
CA THR A 121 -5.51 2.26 -4.15
C THR A 121 -6.94 1.74 -4.34
N PRO A 122 -7.40 0.72 -3.59
CA PRO A 122 -8.74 0.21 -3.74
C PRO A 122 -9.78 1.27 -3.38
N ARG A 123 -10.78 1.46 -4.25
CA ARG A 123 -11.90 2.37 -4.02
C ARG A 123 -13.15 1.79 -4.69
N PRO A 124 -13.96 1.00 -3.97
CA PRO A 124 -15.18 0.43 -4.53
C PRO A 124 -16.16 1.54 -4.95
N MET A 125 -16.91 1.31 -6.03
CA MET A 125 -18.03 2.16 -6.42
C MET A 125 -19.33 1.64 -5.82
N TYR A 126 -20.17 2.57 -5.36
CA TYR A 126 -21.48 2.30 -4.78
C TYR A 126 -22.56 3.02 -5.60
N PRO A 127 -22.99 2.46 -6.76
CA PRO A 127 -24.15 2.96 -7.51
C PRO A 127 -25.44 2.96 -6.68
N ALA A 128 -26.43 3.71 -7.17
CA ALA A 128 -27.74 3.86 -6.53
C ALA A 128 -28.52 2.53 -6.37
N ASP A 129 -28.17 1.50 -7.16
CA ASP A 129 -28.74 0.15 -7.04
C ASP A 129 -28.14 -0.67 -5.88
N GLY A 130 -27.29 -0.06 -5.04
CA GLY A 130 -26.75 -0.65 -3.83
C GLY A 130 -25.62 -1.66 -4.06
N ARG A 131 -25.22 -1.91 -5.32
CA ARG A 131 -24.09 -2.79 -5.60
C ARG A 131 -22.78 -2.20 -5.08
N LYS A 132 -21.85 -3.08 -4.74
CA LYS A 132 -20.45 -2.74 -4.48
C LYS A 132 -19.63 -3.22 -5.66
N LEU A 133 -19.21 -2.31 -6.53
CA LEU A 133 -18.44 -2.67 -7.72
C LEU A 133 -16.94 -2.54 -7.45
N PRO A 134 -16.12 -3.52 -7.90
CA PRO A 134 -14.66 -3.42 -7.81
C PRO A 134 -14.13 -2.23 -8.60
N ASP A 135 -13.33 -1.40 -7.95
CA ASP A 135 -12.71 -0.26 -8.62
C ASP A 135 -11.53 0.28 -7.80
N ILE A 136 -10.77 1.18 -8.41
CA ILE A 136 -9.58 1.83 -7.84
C ILE A 136 -9.68 3.34 -7.94
N TYR A 137 -9.07 4.01 -6.98
CA TYR A 137 -8.75 5.43 -7.04
C TYR A 137 -7.32 5.59 -7.55
N THR A 138 -7.10 6.52 -8.47
CA THR A 138 -5.77 6.85 -8.95
C THR A 138 -5.49 8.35 -8.97
N THR A 139 -4.20 8.68 -8.99
CA THR A 139 -3.70 10.02 -9.33
C THR A 139 -2.51 9.82 -10.27
N PRO A 140 -2.48 10.45 -11.47
CA PRO A 140 -3.60 11.14 -12.11
C PRO A 140 -4.81 10.22 -12.37
N ALA A 141 -5.99 10.81 -12.62
CA ALA A 141 -7.26 10.08 -12.67
C ALA A 141 -7.40 9.15 -13.88
N ASP A 142 -6.70 9.46 -14.98
CA ASP A 142 -6.65 8.66 -16.20
C ASP A 142 -5.99 7.29 -16.00
N LEU A 143 -5.04 7.18 -15.06
CA LEU A 143 -4.40 5.89 -14.71
C LEU A 143 -5.39 4.81 -14.34
N ARG A 144 -6.53 5.15 -13.74
CA ARG A 144 -7.61 4.19 -13.45
C ARG A 144 -8.04 3.45 -14.70
N PHE A 145 -8.28 4.16 -15.80
CA PHE A 145 -8.74 3.56 -17.05
C PHE A 145 -7.62 2.80 -17.75
N GLU A 146 -6.40 3.35 -17.76
CA GLU A 146 -5.24 2.71 -18.38
C GLU A 146 -4.92 1.37 -17.72
N LEU A 147 -4.80 1.35 -16.40
CA LEU A 147 -4.46 0.14 -15.64
C LEU A 147 -5.55 -0.93 -15.78
N GLN A 148 -6.83 -0.54 -15.70
CA GLN A 148 -7.92 -1.52 -15.86
C GLN A 148 -8.09 -1.99 -17.31
N LYS A 149 -7.72 -1.18 -18.31
CA LYS A 149 -7.70 -1.62 -19.72
C LYS A 149 -6.63 -2.68 -19.95
N GLU A 150 -5.47 -2.53 -19.31
CA GLU A 150 -4.35 -3.44 -19.50
C GLU A 150 -4.45 -4.71 -18.66
N PHE A 151 -4.78 -4.59 -17.38
CA PHE A 151 -4.75 -5.69 -16.42
C PHE A 151 -6.15 -6.24 -16.08
N GLY A 152 -7.19 -5.71 -16.72
CA GLY A 152 -8.58 -6.01 -16.39
C GLY A 152 -9.06 -5.29 -15.13
N GLN A 153 -10.34 -5.50 -14.80
CA GLN A 153 -10.95 -4.91 -13.60
C GLN A 153 -10.21 -5.35 -12.33
N PHE A 154 -9.97 -4.41 -11.42
CA PHE A 154 -9.25 -4.70 -10.19
C PHE A 154 -9.96 -5.80 -9.38
N PRO A 155 -9.27 -6.89 -8.99
CA PRO A 155 -9.85 -8.02 -8.27
C PRO A 155 -10.10 -7.72 -6.78
N LEU A 156 -10.93 -6.70 -6.48
CA LEU A 156 -11.19 -6.19 -5.14
C LEU A 156 -11.61 -7.26 -4.13
N PHE A 157 -12.47 -8.20 -4.55
CA PHE A 157 -12.98 -9.25 -3.67
C PHE A 157 -11.95 -10.32 -3.33
N ASN A 158 -10.80 -10.32 -4.00
CA ASN A 158 -9.65 -11.14 -3.68
C ASN A 158 -8.54 -10.36 -2.96
N PHE A 159 -8.78 -9.08 -2.61
CA PHE A 159 -7.73 -8.23 -2.03
C PHE A 159 -7.36 -8.65 -0.61
N TRP A 160 -8.35 -9.04 0.20
CA TRP A 160 -8.18 -9.40 1.60
C TRP A 160 -9.16 -10.48 2.04
N GLY A 161 -8.89 -11.05 3.22
CA GLY A 161 -9.78 -12.00 3.88
C GLY A 161 -9.76 -13.39 3.25
N PRO A 162 -10.81 -14.21 3.48
CA PRO A 162 -10.83 -15.63 3.10
C PRO A 162 -10.62 -15.90 1.62
N ASN A 163 -11.04 -14.95 0.78
CA ASN A 163 -10.94 -15.04 -0.67
C ASN A 163 -9.65 -14.43 -1.23
N THR A 164 -8.67 -14.08 -0.38
CA THR A 164 -7.40 -13.52 -0.86
C THR A 164 -6.77 -14.43 -1.90
N SER A 165 -6.19 -13.84 -2.94
CA SER A 165 -5.57 -14.59 -4.02
C SER A 165 -4.33 -13.88 -4.56
N ILE A 166 -3.40 -14.67 -5.08
CA ILE A 166 -2.20 -14.18 -5.77
C ILE A 166 -2.55 -13.24 -6.93
N ALA A 167 -3.72 -13.42 -7.57
CA ALA A 167 -4.21 -12.60 -8.67
C ALA A 167 -4.17 -11.09 -8.37
N VAL A 168 -4.43 -10.69 -7.12
CA VAL A 168 -4.36 -9.29 -6.72
C VAL A 168 -2.93 -8.78 -6.67
N SER A 169 -2.01 -9.58 -6.12
CA SER A 169 -0.59 -9.21 -6.07
C SER A 169 0.02 -9.18 -7.47
N GLU A 170 -0.41 -10.06 -8.37
CA GLU A 170 -0.03 -10.03 -9.79
C GLU A 170 -0.55 -8.76 -10.48
N TRP A 171 -1.82 -8.40 -10.26
CA TRP A 171 -2.41 -7.17 -10.79
C TRP A 171 -1.62 -5.94 -10.29
N ILE A 172 -1.33 -5.86 -8.99
CA ILE A 172 -0.58 -4.74 -8.40
C ILE A 172 0.87 -4.69 -8.91
N ALA A 173 1.54 -5.84 -9.00
CA ALA A 173 2.90 -5.91 -9.54
C ALA A 173 2.95 -5.52 -11.03
N GLY A 174 1.94 -5.90 -11.82
CA GLY A 174 1.77 -5.46 -13.20
C GLY A 174 1.60 -3.94 -13.30
N ALA A 175 0.68 -3.37 -12.51
CA ALA A 175 0.47 -1.93 -12.44
C ALA A 175 1.74 -1.17 -12.02
N ALA A 176 2.50 -1.70 -11.05
CA ALA A 176 3.77 -1.12 -10.62
C ALA A 176 4.80 -1.11 -11.74
N ARG A 177 4.93 -2.20 -12.50
CA ARG A 177 5.81 -2.25 -13.68
C ARG A 177 5.42 -1.24 -14.75
N ARG A 178 4.11 -1.08 -15.01
CA ARG A 178 3.60 -0.10 -15.97
C ARG A 178 3.92 1.34 -15.56
N ILE A 179 3.69 1.67 -14.29
CA ILE A 179 4.00 3.00 -13.74
C ILE A 179 5.50 3.28 -13.77
N GLU A 180 6.32 2.29 -13.41
CA GLU A 180 7.77 2.36 -13.49
C GLU A 180 8.26 2.64 -14.91
N GLN A 181 7.74 1.91 -15.91
CA GLN A 181 8.10 2.11 -17.32
C GLN A 181 7.67 3.47 -17.88
N ARG A 182 6.50 3.96 -17.46
CA ARG A 182 5.92 5.19 -18.00
C ARG A 182 6.50 6.45 -17.33
N TYR A 183 6.70 6.42 -16.02
CA TYR A 183 7.01 7.61 -15.24
C TYR A 183 8.37 7.57 -14.55
N ASN A 184 8.99 6.40 -14.42
CA ASN A 184 10.27 6.21 -13.77
C ASN A 184 10.41 6.96 -12.42
N PRO A 185 9.52 6.74 -11.42
CA PRO A 185 9.50 7.52 -10.19
C PRO A 185 10.81 7.39 -9.39
N THR A 186 11.17 8.41 -8.62
CA THR A 186 12.33 8.37 -7.72
C THR A 186 12.11 7.38 -6.56
N LEU A 187 10.90 7.38 -5.99
CA LEU A 187 10.47 6.46 -4.95
C LEU A 187 9.21 5.71 -5.39
N THR A 188 9.21 4.38 -5.31
CA THR A 188 8.02 3.56 -5.59
C THR A 188 7.70 2.69 -4.39
N LEU A 189 6.52 2.86 -3.81
CA LEU A 189 5.98 2.07 -2.70
C LEU A 189 4.94 1.08 -3.25
N ILE A 190 5.13 -0.21 -3.00
CA ILE A 190 4.28 -1.29 -3.54
C ILE A 190 3.76 -2.14 -2.38
N TYR A 191 2.45 -2.37 -2.31
CA TYR A 191 1.83 -3.26 -1.32
C TYR A 191 1.30 -4.53 -2.00
N LEU A 192 1.75 -5.71 -1.53
CA LEU A 192 1.34 -7.01 -2.04
C LEU A 192 0.61 -7.79 -0.94
N PRO A 193 -0.74 -7.85 -0.97
CA PRO A 193 -1.56 -8.36 0.14
C PRO A 193 -1.70 -9.89 0.22
N HIS A 194 -1.28 -10.63 -0.81
CA HIS A 194 -1.63 -12.05 -0.98
C HIS A 194 -1.34 -12.93 0.25
N LEU A 195 -0.19 -12.74 0.89
CA LEU A 195 0.25 -13.60 2.00
C LEU A 195 -0.39 -13.24 3.35
N ASP A 196 -1.10 -12.11 3.45
CA ASP A 196 -1.65 -11.62 4.73
C ASP A 196 -2.57 -12.64 5.40
N TYR A 197 -3.52 -13.18 4.63
CA TYR A 197 -4.52 -14.09 5.15
C TYR A 197 -4.04 -15.55 5.16
N CYS A 198 -3.09 -15.92 4.30
CA CYS A 198 -2.60 -17.30 4.22
C CYS A 198 -2.02 -17.80 5.56
N LEU A 199 -1.44 -16.90 6.35
CA LEU A 199 -0.91 -17.20 7.69
C LEU A 199 -1.91 -17.03 8.83
N GLN A 200 -3.14 -16.60 8.55
CA GLN A 200 -4.22 -16.43 9.53
C GLN A 200 -5.18 -17.62 9.56
N ARG A 201 -4.90 -18.67 8.76
CA ARG A 201 -5.69 -19.91 8.68
C ARG A 201 -5.23 -20.94 9.70
#